data_AF-A0A1S2HR87-F1
#
_entry.id   AF-A0A1S2HR87-F1
#
_cell.length_a   1.000
_cell.length_b   1.000
_cell.length_c   1.000
_cell.angle_alpha   90.00
_cell.angle_beta   90.00
_cell.angle_gamma   90.00
#
_symmetry.space_group_name_H-M   'P 1'
#
loop_
_entity.id
_entity.type
_entity.pdbx_description
1 polymer ?
#
loop_
_entity_poly.entity_id
_entity_poly.type
_entity_poly.pdbx_seq_one_letter_code
_entity_poly.pdbx_strand_id
1 'polypeptide(L)'
;MTVVVGVLPLTACSAVEGLARDALRGGGTGAGPCPSVPEPFPDEDAPPAPDPEPEATLDPFVARSVRATITAVRALPAVQRAAETTTNAPSTTADPACSTRWVTVDHFSSRFTVEMDADATPGQAGAVPTTMAEGLAWTGVDLTLTVPAGDDHVASVVHYDGTFDQRIPEATSTAVADGLATLAATPHVTGLDASIPYTMRVDYGSLTIGVDSTDQAVLDRVRAVIDTTAFRDTTLHGSYGNGAKP
;
A
#
# COMPACT_ATOMS: atom_id res chain seq x y z
N MET A 1 35.11 10.51 -30.44
CA MET A 1 34.31 9.28 -30.50
C MET A 1 33.16 9.44 -29.53
N THR A 2 31.97 9.72 -30.04
CA THR A 2 30.80 10.10 -29.24
C THR A 2 29.87 8.89 -29.20
N VAL A 3 29.58 8.36 -28.01
CA VAL A 3 28.63 7.26 -27.81
C VAL A 3 27.38 7.84 -27.15
N VAL A 4 26.27 7.74 -27.85
CA VAL A 4 24.92 8.14 -27.42
C VAL A 4 24.33 7.00 -26.59
N VAL A 5 23.93 7.28 -25.35
CA VAL A 5 23.16 6.35 -24.50
C VAL A 5 21.69 6.69 -24.64
N GLY A 6 20.93 5.79 -25.26
CA GLY A 6 19.48 5.88 -25.38
C GLY A 6 18.80 5.38 -24.11
N VAL A 7 17.91 6.20 -23.55
CA VAL A 7 17.02 5.85 -22.43
C VAL A 7 15.82 5.09 -22.98
N LEU A 8 15.60 3.86 -22.50
CA LEU A 8 14.37 3.11 -22.69
C LEU A 8 13.44 3.38 -21.49
N PRO A 9 12.19 3.82 -21.68
CA PRO A 9 11.21 3.85 -20.60
C PRO A 9 10.61 2.45 -20.39
N LEU A 10 10.76 1.92 -19.17
CA LEU A 10 10.05 0.74 -18.68
C LEU A 10 8.66 1.16 -18.19
N THR A 11 7.68 1.19 -19.09
CA THR A 11 6.25 1.16 -18.75
C THR A 11 5.82 -0.29 -18.54
N ALA A 12 5.74 -0.73 -17.28
CA ALA A 12 5.06 -1.96 -16.91
C ALA A 12 3.60 -1.63 -16.56
N CYS A 13 2.74 -1.58 -17.58
CA CYS A 13 1.29 -1.69 -17.39
C CYS A 13 0.95 -3.17 -17.23
N SER A 14 0.28 -3.52 -16.14
CA SER A 14 -0.81 -4.52 -16.07
C SER A 14 -0.99 -5.37 -17.33
N ALA A 15 -0.32 -6.53 -17.37
CA ALA A 15 -0.39 -7.49 -18.48
C ALA A 15 -1.80 -8.11 -18.71
N VAL A 16 -2.79 -7.75 -17.90
CA VAL A 16 -4.20 -8.18 -18.05
C VAL A 16 -4.95 -7.29 -19.06
N GLU A 17 -4.53 -6.04 -19.27
CA GLU A 17 -5.14 -5.16 -20.29
C GLU A 17 -4.66 -5.47 -21.72
N GLY A 18 -3.53 -6.17 -21.86
CA GLY A 18 -2.99 -6.57 -23.16
C GLY A 18 -3.77 -7.71 -23.83
N LEU A 19 -4.27 -8.67 -23.03
CA LEU A 19 -5.00 -9.83 -23.55
C LEU A 19 -6.42 -9.48 -24.02
N ALA A 20 -7.08 -8.47 -23.42
CA ALA A 20 -8.36 -7.98 -23.90
C ALA A 20 -8.24 -7.13 -25.19
N ARG A 21 -7.11 -6.42 -25.37
CA ARG A 21 -6.85 -5.62 -26.58
C ARG A 21 -6.53 -6.45 -27.82
N ASP A 22 -5.84 -7.58 -27.68
CA ASP A 22 -5.50 -8.43 -28.85
C ASP A 22 -6.66 -9.32 -29.31
N ALA A 23 -7.61 -9.66 -28.43
CA ALA A 23 -8.85 -10.33 -28.83
C ALA A 23 -9.78 -9.43 -29.69
N LEU A 24 -9.63 -8.11 -29.60
CA LEU A 24 -10.43 -7.11 -30.35
C LEU A 24 -9.80 -6.65 -31.67
N ARG A 25 -8.54 -7.02 -31.97
CA ARG A 25 -7.87 -6.65 -33.23
C ARG A 25 -8.05 -7.66 -34.36
N GLY A 26 -8.54 -8.86 -34.05
CA GLY A 26 -8.77 -9.93 -35.00
C GLY A 26 -10.20 -10.01 -35.51
N GLY A 27 -10.68 -9.00 -36.26
CA GLY A 27 -11.83 -9.22 -37.14
C GLY A 27 -12.82 -8.06 -37.28
N GLY A 28 -12.85 -7.47 -38.48
CA GLY A 28 -14.09 -7.00 -39.07
C GLY A 28 -14.39 -5.50 -38.92
N THR A 29 -14.15 -4.78 -40.00
CA THR A 29 -14.77 -3.50 -40.36
C THR A 29 -16.26 -3.42 -39.97
N GLY A 30 -16.61 -2.51 -39.08
CA GLY A 30 -18.00 -2.19 -38.76
C GLY A 30 -18.17 -1.32 -37.53
N ALA A 31 -17.92 -0.01 -37.64
CA ALA A 31 -18.49 0.96 -36.72
C ALA A 31 -20.01 1.03 -37.00
N GLY A 32 -20.75 0.04 -36.51
CA GLY A 32 -22.21 0.08 -36.50
C GLY A 32 -22.68 1.14 -35.50
N PRO A 33 -23.81 1.82 -35.76
CA PRO A 33 -24.38 2.75 -34.80
C PRO A 33 -24.64 2.03 -33.47
N CYS A 34 -24.37 2.71 -32.35
CA CYS A 34 -24.79 2.28 -31.01
C CYS A 34 -26.22 1.71 -31.09
N PRO A 35 -26.49 0.50 -30.57
CA PRO A 35 -27.83 -0.08 -30.64
C PRO A 35 -28.81 0.89 -29.99
N SER A 36 -29.71 1.45 -30.79
CA SER A 36 -30.82 2.26 -30.29
C SER A 36 -31.66 1.36 -29.39
N VAL A 37 -31.78 1.73 -28.11
CA VAL A 37 -32.79 1.12 -27.23
C VAL A 37 -34.15 1.35 -27.92
N PRO A 38 -35.00 0.32 -28.12
CA PRO A 38 -36.33 0.54 -28.66
C PRO A 38 -37.13 1.39 -27.67
N GLU A 39 -37.63 2.53 -28.11
CA GLU A 39 -38.60 3.33 -27.35
C GLU A 39 -39.87 2.52 -27.04
N PRO A 40 -40.58 2.85 -25.94
CA PRO A 40 -41.47 1.93 -25.25
C PRO A 40 -42.80 1.73 -26.00
N PHE A 41 -43.36 0.53 -25.85
CA PHE A 41 -44.75 0.25 -26.17
C PHE A 41 -45.69 1.15 -25.33
N PRO A 42 -46.82 1.64 -25.88
CA PRO A 42 -47.73 2.52 -25.16
C PRO A 42 -48.56 1.75 -24.13
N ASP A 43 -48.82 2.44 -23.01
CA ASP A 43 -49.87 2.19 -22.01
C ASP A 43 -49.78 0.92 -21.14
N GLU A 44 -48.86 0.90 -20.16
CA GLU A 44 -49.01 0.18 -18.89
C GLU A 44 -48.41 1.02 -17.75
N ASP A 45 -49.11 1.10 -16.62
CA ASP A 45 -48.75 1.86 -15.41
C ASP A 45 -47.28 1.63 -15.03
N ALA A 46 -46.55 2.74 -14.84
CA ALA A 46 -45.17 2.89 -14.38
C ALA A 46 -44.27 1.62 -14.45
N PRO A 47 -43.19 1.61 -15.27
CA PRO A 47 -42.26 0.48 -15.29
C PRO A 47 -41.83 0.14 -13.86
N PRO A 48 -41.79 -1.15 -13.48
CA PRO A 48 -41.33 -1.54 -12.16
C PRO A 48 -39.99 -0.86 -11.93
N ALA A 49 -39.85 -0.19 -10.78
CA ALA A 49 -38.60 0.46 -10.41
C ALA A 49 -37.47 -0.56 -10.68
N PRO A 50 -36.43 -0.19 -11.43
CA PRO A 50 -35.34 -1.12 -11.71
C PRO A 50 -34.88 -1.69 -10.38
N ASP A 51 -34.77 -3.02 -10.31
CA ASP A 51 -34.20 -3.66 -9.13
C ASP A 51 -32.89 -2.93 -8.82
N PRO A 52 -32.66 -2.52 -7.56
CA PRO A 52 -31.43 -1.83 -7.22
C PRO A 52 -30.26 -2.72 -7.65
N GLU A 53 -29.38 -2.19 -8.51
CA GLU A 53 -28.17 -2.91 -8.88
C GLU A 53 -27.47 -3.32 -7.59
N PRO A 54 -27.03 -4.60 -7.48
CA PRO A 54 -26.34 -5.04 -6.29
C PRO A 54 -25.10 -4.17 -6.09
N GLU A 55 -24.91 -3.70 -4.86
CA GLU A 55 -23.71 -2.93 -4.50
C GLU A 55 -22.46 -3.71 -4.92
N ALA A 56 -21.55 -3.05 -5.62
CA ALA A 56 -20.32 -3.67 -6.05
C ALA A 56 -19.54 -4.17 -4.83
N THR A 57 -19.06 -5.41 -4.91
CA THR A 57 -18.28 -6.05 -3.85
C THR A 57 -16.94 -6.51 -4.38
N LEU A 58 -15.96 -6.63 -3.48
CA LEU A 58 -14.69 -7.29 -3.79
C LEU A 58 -14.94 -8.66 -4.40
N ASP A 59 -14.05 -9.05 -5.32
CA ASP A 59 -13.99 -10.42 -5.81
C ASP A 59 -14.02 -11.41 -4.63
N PRO A 60 -14.86 -12.47 -4.66
CA PRO A 60 -15.03 -13.38 -3.53
C PRO A 60 -13.75 -14.08 -3.08
N PHE A 61 -12.80 -14.32 -3.98
CA PHE A 61 -11.50 -14.88 -3.64
C PHE A 61 -10.65 -13.84 -2.91
N VAL A 62 -10.56 -12.61 -3.44
CA VAL A 62 -9.86 -11.48 -2.79
C VAL A 62 -10.43 -11.21 -1.39
N ALA A 63 -11.76 -11.13 -1.27
CA ALA A 63 -12.43 -10.92 0.01
C ALA A 63 -12.11 -12.04 1.03
N ARG A 64 -11.96 -13.29 0.57
CA ARG A 64 -11.56 -14.42 1.42
C ARG A 64 -10.10 -14.29 1.86
N SER A 65 -9.21 -13.92 0.96
CA SER A 65 -7.78 -13.72 1.24
C SER A 65 -7.57 -12.59 2.25
N VAL A 66 -8.31 -11.48 2.13
CA VAL A 66 -8.31 -10.38 3.11
C VAL A 66 -8.71 -10.87 4.51
N ARG A 67 -9.83 -11.59 4.62
CA ARG A 67 -10.31 -12.13 5.91
C ARG A 67 -9.36 -13.16 6.52
N ALA A 68 -8.78 -14.04 5.70
CA ALA A 68 -7.82 -15.03 6.16
C ALA A 68 -6.54 -14.35 6.67
N THR A 69 -6.05 -13.34 5.95
CA THR A 69 -4.82 -12.62 6.31
C THR A 69 -4.98 -11.83 7.59
N ILE A 70 -6.06 -11.06 7.76
CA ILE A 70 -6.28 -10.33 9.02
C ILE A 70 -6.44 -11.30 10.20
N THR A 71 -7.00 -12.48 9.99
CA THR A 71 -7.08 -13.52 11.02
C THR A 71 -5.69 -14.06 11.38
N ALA A 72 -4.84 -14.31 10.38
CA ALA A 72 -3.47 -14.74 10.60
C ALA A 72 -2.64 -13.68 11.35
N VAL A 73 -2.76 -12.40 10.96
CA VAL A 73 -2.09 -11.28 11.65
C VAL A 73 -2.54 -11.18 13.10
N ARG A 74 -3.84 -11.30 13.39
CA ARG A 74 -4.37 -11.30 14.77
C ARG A 74 -3.86 -12.46 15.63
N ALA A 75 -3.42 -13.55 15.00
CA ALA A 75 -2.88 -14.71 15.70
C ALA A 75 -1.36 -14.60 15.93
N LEU A 76 -0.69 -13.59 15.37
CA LEU A 76 0.74 -13.37 15.59
C LEU A 76 1.00 -12.97 17.05
N PRO A 77 2.14 -13.38 17.63
CA PRO A 77 2.53 -12.94 18.96
C PRO A 77 2.68 -11.42 19.04
N ALA A 78 2.31 -10.86 20.20
CA ALA A 78 2.38 -9.43 20.50
C ALA A 78 1.52 -8.52 19.61
N VAL A 79 0.63 -9.05 18.77
CA VAL A 79 -0.41 -8.25 18.10
C VAL A 79 -1.55 -8.02 19.08
N GLN A 80 -1.70 -6.79 19.55
CA GLN A 80 -2.79 -6.41 20.45
C GLN A 80 -4.10 -6.20 19.67
N ARG A 81 -4.00 -5.50 18.54
CA ARG A 81 -5.15 -5.18 17.70
C ARG A 81 -4.75 -5.19 16.23
N ALA A 82 -5.61 -5.77 15.40
CA ALA A 82 -5.52 -5.60 13.96
C ALA A 82 -6.91 -5.39 13.36
N ALA A 83 -7.04 -4.34 12.56
CA ALA A 83 -8.26 -3.94 11.88
C ALA A 83 -8.02 -3.78 10.38
N GLU A 84 -9.08 -3.92 9.62
CA GLU A 84 -9.10 -3.79 8.17
C GLU A 84 -10.31 -2.94 7.78
N THR A 85 -10.13 -2.07 6.79
CA THR A 85 -11.20 -1.29 6.17
C THR A 85 -11.03 -1.33 4.66
N THR A 86 -12.04 -1.85 3.96
CA THR A 86 -12.11 -1.82 2.51
C THR A 86 -13.00 -0.68 2.06
N THR A 87 -12.54 0.08 1.07
CA THR A 87 -13.30 1.14 0.40
C THR A 87 -13.46 0.84 -1.07
N ASN A 88 -14.59 1.26 -1.65
CA ASN A 88 -14.83 1.28 -3.09
C ASN A 88 -14.96 2.74 -3.55
N ALA A 89 -14.23 3.12 -4.59
CA ALA A 89 -14.31 4.43 -5.23
C ALA A 89 -14.64 4.28 -6.72
N PRO A 90 -15.91 4.09 -7.10
CA PRO A 90 -16.29 3.87 -8.50
C PRO A 90 -16.00 5.08 -9.38
N SER A 91 -15.60 4.83 -10.62
CA SER A 91 -15.41 5.83 -11.66
C SER A 91 -16.26 5.52 -12.89
N THR A 92 -16.90 6.52 -13.47
CA THR A 92 -17.79 6.35 -14.63
C THR A 92 -17.25 7.11 -15.83
N THR A 93 -17.18 6.45 -16.99
CA THR A 93 -16.74 7.05 -18.26
C THR A 93 -17.63 6.60 -19.41
N ALA A 94 -17.63 7.34 -20.52
CA ALA A 94 -18.35 6.91 -21.71
C ALA A 94 -17.66 5.67 -22.31
N ASP A 95 -18.45 4.69 -22.76
CA ASP A 95 -17.92 3.51 -23.46
C ASP A 95 -17.17 3.98 -24.72
N PRO A 96 -15.87 3.66 -24.87
CA PRO A 96 -15.10 4.07 -26.04
C PRO A 96 -15.63 3.46 -27.36
N ALA A 97 -16.37 2.36 -27.30
CA ALA A 97 -17.05 1.76 -28.45
C ALA A 97 -18.46 2.31 -28.67
N CYS A 98 -19.06 3.00 -27.69
CA CYS A 98 -20.40 3.56 -27.79
C CYS A 98 -20.64 4.73 -26.80
N SER A 99 -20.44 5.96 -27.25
CA SER A 99 -20.45 7.15 -26.37
C SER A 99 -21.79 7.48 -25.69
N THR A 100 -22.89 6.83 -26.09
CA THR A 100 -24.20 6.94 -25.41
C THR A 100 -24.36 5.98 -24.24
N ARG A 101 -23.41 5.03 -24.07
CA ARG A 101 -23.34 4.12 -22.93
C ARG A 101 -22.28 4.62 -21.95
N TRP A 102 -22.59 4.48 -20.67
CA TRP A 102 -21.66 4.77 -19.58
C TRP A 102 -21.18 3.44 -18.98
N VAL A 103 -19.88 3.35 -18.73
CA VAL A 103 -19.24 2.22 -18.07
C VAL A 103 -18.75 2.69 -16.71
N THR A 104 -19.17 2.01 -15.66
CA THR A 104 -18.66 2.19 -14.31
C THR A 104 -17.62 1.12 -14.00
N VAL A 105 -16.50 1.54 -13.43
CA VAL A 105 -15.42 0.68 -12.95
C VAL A 105 -15.24 0.94 -11.47
N ASP A 106 -15.37 -0.11 -10.67
CA ASP A 106 -15.13 -0.08 -9.23
C ASP A 106 -13.64 -0.17 -8.92
N HIS A 107 -13.19 0.63 -7.95
CA HIS A 107 -11.80 0.68 -7.50
C HIS A 107 -11.75 0.40 -6.02
N PHE A 108 -11.39 -0.84 -5.67
CA PHE A 108 -11.28 -1.25 -4.28
C PHE A 108 -9.87 -1.06 -3.74
N SER A 109 -9.78 -0.64 -2.47
CA SER A 109 -8.55 -0.63 -1.68
C SER A 109 -8.84 -1.08 -0.26
N SER A 110 -7.85 -1.67 0.39
CA SER A 110 -7.93 -2.14 1.78
C SER A 110 -6.83 -1.51 2.62
N ARG A 111 -7.22 -0.85 3.71
CA ARG A 111 -6.30 -0.31 4.71
C ARG A 111 -6.30 -1.21 5.94
N PHE A 112 -5.10 -1.59 6.36
CA PHE A 112 -4.84 -2.36 7.55
C PHE A 112 -4.20 -1.48 8.61
N THR A 113 -4.66 -1.62 9.85
CA THR A 113 -4.05 -0.97 11.01
C THR A 113 -3.76 -2.02 12.04
N VAL A 114 -2.49 -2.16 12.40
CA VAL A 114 -1.99 -3.14 13.36
C VAL A 114 -1.28 -2.40 14.49
N GLU A 115 -1.70 -2.68 15.71
CA GLU A 115 -1.10 -2.18 16.93
C GLU A 115 -0.51 -3.37 17.69
N MET A 116 0.79 -3.29 17.95
CA MET A 116 1.53 -4.28 18.72
C MET A 116 1.45 -3.96 20.21
N ASP A 117 1.80 -4.92 21.05
CA ASP A 117 2.16 -4.66 22.45
C ASP A 117 3.43 -3.80 22.51
N ALA A 118 3.59 -3.03 23.61
CA ALA A 118 4.73 -2.13 23.78
C ALA A 118 6.08 -2.87 23.86
N ASP A 119 6.09 -4.09 24.41
CA ASP A 119 7.28 -4.93 24.55
C ASP A 119 7.51 -5.88 23.36
N ALA A 120 6.81 -5.65 22.24
CA ALA A 120 6.99 -6.43 21.02
C ALA A 120 8.44 -6.39 20.53
N THR A 121 9.04 -7.57 20.34
CA THR A 121 10.38 -7.70 19.78
C THR A 121 10.40 -7.35 18.29
N PRO A 122 11.57 -6.97 17.73
CA PRO A 122 11.71 -6.73 16.30
C PRO A 122 11.24 -7.88 15.41
N GLY A 123 11.48 -9.14 15.80
CA GLY A 123 11.01 -10.30 15.05
C GLY A 123 9.48 -10.42 15.03
N GLN A 124 8.81 -10.09 16.14
CA GLN A 124 7.33 -10.10 16.21
C GLN A 124 6.72 -8.99 15.37
N ALA A 125 7.26 -7.77 15.44
CA ALA A 125 6.81 -6.66 14.59
C ALA A 125 7.09 -6.94 13.10
N GLY A 126 8.27 -7.49 12.78
CA GLY A 126 8.67 -7.86 11.42
C GLY A 126 7.82 -8.98 10.80
N ALA A 127 7.23 -9.86 11.62
CA ALA A 127 6.35 -10.93 11.14
C ALA A 127 5.04 -10.42 10.52
N VAL A 128 4.56 -9.23 10.91
CA VAL A 128 3.30 -8.65 10.40
C VAL A 128 3.35 -8.40 8.89
N PRO A 129 4.26 -7.57 8.35
CA PRO A 129 4.33 -7.32 6.90
C PRO A 129 4.67 -8.59 6.11
N THR A 130 5.46 -9.51 6.67
CA THR A 130 5.73 -10.82 6.03
C THR A 130 4.46 -11.65 5.91
N THR A 131 3.68 -11.77 6.99
CA THR A 131 2.40 -12.51 7.00
C THR A 131 1.40 -11.88 6.03
N MET A 132 1.36 -10.55 5.97
CA MET A 132 0.51 -9.84 5.01
C MET A 132 0.92 -10.10 3.56
N ALA A 133 2.22 -10.05 3.25
CA ALA A 133 2.75 -10.35 1.92
C ALA A 133 2.41 -11.76 1.43
N GLU A 134 2.35 -12.73 2.32
CA GLU A 134 2.01 -14.11 1.97
C GLU A 134 0.52 -14.31 1.69
N GLY A 135 -0.34 -13.58 2.41
CA GLY A 135 -1.79 -13.72 2.32
C GLY A 135 -2.50 -12.76 1.35
N LEU A 136 -1.86 -11.64 0.99
CA LEU A 136 -2.46 -10.54 0.22
C LEU A 136 -1.66 -10.19 -1.04
N ALA A 137 -1.66 -11.09 -2.02
CA ALA A 137 -1.01 -10.86 -3.31
C ALA A 137 -1.87 -10.03 -4.30
N TRP A 138 -2.23 -8.79 -3.94
CA TRP A 138 -2.93 -7.86 -4.85
C TRP A 138 -2.66 -6.38 -4.55
N THR A 139 -3.02 -5.51 -5.49
CA THR A 139 -2.79 -4.06 -5.46
C THR A 139 -3.80 -3.31 -4.58
N GLY A 140 -3.42 -2.16 -4.02
CA GLY A 140 -4.34 -1.31 -3.26
C GLY A 140 -4.44 -1.71 -1.78
N VAL A 141 -3.33 -2.20 -1.22
CA VAL A 141 -3.22 -2.56 0.19
C VAL A 141 -2.25 -1.61 0.87
N ASP A 142 -2.72 -0.94 1.92
CA ASP A 142 -1.91 -0.11 2.80
C ASP A 142 -1.86 -0.74 4.19
N LEU A 143 -0.69 -0.77 4.82
CA LEU A 143 -0.53 -1.20 6.22
C LEU A 143 0.06 -0.06 7.04
N THR A 144 -0.61 0.30 8.13
CA THR A 144 -0.02 1.05 9.25
C THR A 144 0.25 0.08 10.40
N LEU A 145 1.51 -0.05 10.79
CA LEU A 145 1.94 -0.84 11.94
C LEU A 145 2.49 0.09 13.02
N THR A 146 2.00 -0.04 14.25
CA THR A 146 2.41 0.76 15.40
C THR A 146 2.95 -0.12 16.51
N VAL A 147 4.13 0.23 17.03
CA VAL A 147 4.64 -0.26 18.32
C VAL A 147 4.54 0.92 19.29
N PRO A 148 3.67 0.84 20.32
CA PRO A 148 3.49 1.94 21.26
C PRO A 148 4.74 2.16 22.12
N ALA A 149 4.81 3.31 22.80
CA ALA A 149 5.90 3.60 23.71
C ALA A 149 5.92 2.62 24.90
N GLY A 150 7.12 2.23 25.31
CA GLY A 150 7.38 1.43 26.51
C GLY A 150 8.19 2.21 27.53
N ASP A 151 8.64 1.54 28.59
CA ASP A 151 9.41 2.18 29.67
C ASP A 151 10.77 2.73 29.19
N ASP A 152 11.37 2.09 28.18
CA ASP A 152 12.74 2.39 27.70
C ASP A 152 12.79 2.85 26.23
N HIS A 153 11.65 3.08 25.58
CA HIS A 153 11.61 3.50 24.18
C HIS A 153 10.35 4.30 23.84
N VAL A 154 10.47 5.19 22.87
CA VAL A 154 9.32 5.93 22.33
C VAL A 154 8.47 5.05 21.40
N ALA A 155 7.30 5.55 21.02
CA ALA A 155 6.45 4.90 20.03
C ALA A 155 7.10 4.98 18.64
N SER A 156 6.82 3.98 17.81
CA SER A 156 7.19 3.95 16.40
C SER A 156 5.99 3.58 15.53
N VAL A 157 5.91 4.22 14.37
CA VAL A 157 4.92 3.91 13.34
C VAL A 157 5.65 3.62 12.03
N VAL A 158 5.21 2.58 11.32
CA VAL A 158 5.65 2.30 9.96
C VAL A 158 4.46 2.12 9.03
N HIS A 159 4.53 2.76 7.88
CA HIS A 159 3.59 2.69 6.78
C HIS A 159 4.18 1.87 5.64
N TYR A 160 3.44 0.89 5.17
CA TYR A 160 3.75 0.14 3.95
C TYR A 160 2.68 0.44 2.92
N ASP A 161 3.06 1.21 1.90
CA ASP A 161 2.11 1.77 0.92
C ASP A 161 2.24 1.08 -0.44
N GLY A 162 1.11 0.81 -1.10
CA GLY A 162 1.04 0.47 -2.53
C GLY A 162 0.50 -0.93 -2.83
N THR A 163 1.30 -1.99 -2.63
CA THR A 163 0.98 -3.33 -3.16
C THR A 163 1.73 -4.46 -2.47
N PHE A 164 1.05 -5.42 -1.84
CA PHE A 164 1.71 -6.63 -1.29
C PHE A 164 1.82 -7.78 -2.31
N ASP A 165 2.18 -7.51 -3.57
CA ASP A 165 2.23 -8.51 -4.65
C ASP A 165 3.53 -9.30 -4.74
N GLN A 166 4.46 -9.04 -3.82
CA GLN A 166 5.76 -9.71 -3.73
C GLN A 166 5.98 -10.32 -2.36
N ARG A 167 6.76 -11.40 -2.31
CA ARG A 167 7.20 -11.96 -1.03
C ARG A 167 8.17 -11.02 -0.34
N ILE A 168 7.91 -10.74 0.93
CA ILE A 168 8.80 -9.99 1.80
C ILE A 168 9.61 -10.98 2.64
N PRO A 169 10.93 -11.09 2.45
CA PRO A 169 11.75 -11.93 3.31
C PRO A 169 11.65 -11.48 4.77
N GLU A 170 11.48 -12.43 5.69
CA GLU A 170 11.40 -12.18 7.13
C GLU A 170 12.62 -11.39 7.65
N ALA A 171 13.81 -11.69 7.12
CA ALA A 171 15.02 -10.95 7.49
C ALA A 171 14.94 -9.46 7.14
N THR A 172 14.27 -9.11 6.02
CA THR A 172 14.13 -7.72 5.58
C THR A 172 13.15 -6.96 6.47
N SER A 173 11.97 -7.53 6.75
CA SER A 173 11.00 -6.91 7.65
C SER A 173 11.51 -6.81 9.08
N THR A 174 12.23 -7.84 9.56
CA THR A 174 12.86 -7.83 10.88
C THR A 174 13.93 -6.74 10.97
N ALA A 175 14.76 -6.54 9.94
CA ALA A 175 15.78 -5.49 9.95
C ALA A 175 15.19 -4.07 10.01
N VAL A 176 14.03 -3.86 9.38
CA VAL A 176 13.28 -2.60 9.52
C VAL A 176 12.81 -2.40 10.95
N ALA A 177 12.15 -3.41 11.53
CA ALA A 177 11.66 -3.35 12.90
C ALA A 177 12.79 -3.17 13.92
N ASP A 178 13.93 -3.82 13.70
CA ASP A 178 15.13 -3.72 14.54
C ASP A 178 15.74 -2.31 14.48
N GLY A 179 15.79 -1.71 13.29
CA GLY A 179 16.20 -0.32 13.11
C GLY A 179 15.30 0.65 13.86
N LEU A 180 13.97 0.48 13.78
CA LEU A 180 13.01 1.31 14.51
C LEU A 180 13.14 1.12 16.02
N ALA A 181 13.27 -0.12 16.52
CA ALA A 181 13.45 -0.40 17.94
C ALA A 181 14.74 0.22 18.49
N THR A 182 15.84 0.11 17.75
CA THR A 182 17.12 0.73 18.10
C THR A 182 17.02 2.25 18.20
N LEU A 183 16.37 2.88 17.22
CA LEU A 183 16.15 4.32 17.23
C LEU A 183 15.18 4.75 18.32
N ALA A 184 14.14 3.97 18.61
CA ALA A 184 13.13 4.29 19.60
C ALA A 184 13.71 4.31 21.02
N ALA A 185 14.72 3.46 21.28
CA ALA A 185 15.47 3.42 22.54
C ALA A 185 16.64 4.43 22.57
N THR A 186 16.89 5.18 21.50
CA THR A 186 18.01 6.12 21.44
C THR A 186 17.67 7.39 22.24
N PRO A 187 18.54 7.83 23.18
CA PRO A 187 18.32 9.05 23.94
C PRO A 187 18.05 10.27 23.05
N HIS A 188 17.19 11.18 23.52
CA HIS A 188 16.72 12.38 22.82
C HIS A 188 15.75 12.14 21.66
N VAL A 189 15.54 10.90 21.20
CA VAL A 189 14.48 10.60 20.22
C VAL A 189 13.11 10.70 20.90
N THR A 190 12.17 11.39 20.26
CA THR A 190 10.82 11.65 20.80
C THR A 190 9.69 11.03 19.98
N GLY A 191 9.99 10.57 18.77
CA GLY A 191 9.02 9.89 17.92
C GLY A 191 9.62 9.45 16.60
N LEU A 192 9.06 8.38 16.03
CA LEU A 192 9.48 7.78 14.77
C LEU A 192 8.27 7.49 13.90
N ASP A 193 8.35 7.93 12.65
CA ASP A 193 7.37 7.67 11.60
C ASP A 193 8.11 7.33 10.31
N ALA A 194 7.97 6.10 9.83
CA ALA A 194 8.60 5.63 8.61
C ALA A 194 7.55 5.32 7.55
N SER A 195 7.83 5.67 6.29
CA SER A 195 7.10 5.15 5.13
C SER A 195 8.05 4.33 4.28
N ILE A 196 7.70 3.08 4.05
CA ILE A 196 8.49 2.12 3.28
C ILE A 196 7.63 1.69 2.09
N PRO A 197 8.12 1.84 0.86
CA PRO A 197 7.37 1.37 -0.29
C PRO A 197 7.19 -0.13 -0.19
N TYR A 198 6.07 -0.63 -0.71
CA TYR A 198 5.74 -2.06 -0.72
C TYR A 198 6.84 -3.00 -1.28
N THR A 199 7.73 -2.44 -2.10
CA THR A 199 8.92 -3.16 -2.61
C THR A 199 9.93 -3.51 -1.52
N MET A 200 9.73 -3.05 -0.29
CA MET A 200 10.65 -3.17 0.86
C MET A 200 12.02 -2.55 0.61
N ARG A 201 12.10 -1.62 -0.35
CA ARG A 201 13.26 -0.79 -0.60
C ARG A 201 13.30 0.34 0.41
N VAL A 202 13.86 0.06 1.58
CA VAL A 202 14.01 1.01 2.69
C VAL A 202 14.77 2.27 2.25
N ASP A 203 15.70 2.14 1.29
CA ASP A 203 16.44 3.25 0.68
C ASP A 203 15.59 4.18 -0.21
N TYR A 204 14.43 3.72 -0.71
CA TYR A 204 13.45 4.56 -1.40
C TYR A 204 12.36 5.10 -0.46
N GLY A 205 12.34 4.65 0.79
CA GLY A 205 11.42 5.15 1.80
C GLY A 205 11.83 6.49 2.39
N SER A 206 11.11 6.86 3.44
CA SER A 206 11.37 8.02 4.26
C SER A 206 11.29 7.67 5.74
N LEU A 207 12.08 8.37 6.55
CA LEU A 207 12.08 8.27 8.00
C LEU A 207 12.02 9.67 8.61
N THR A 208 10.93 9.96 9.30
CA THR A 208 10.74 11.18 10.09
C THR A 208 11.12 10.88 11.53
N ILE A 209 12.04 11.68 12.08
CA ILE A 209 12.53 11.51 13.45
C ILE A 209 12.34 12.82 14.22
N GLY A 210 11.68 12.72 15.37
CA GLY A 210 11.67 13.77 16.38
C GLY A 210 12.87 13.65 17.30
N VAL A 211 13.59 14.75 17.52
CA VAL A 211 14.67 14.86 18.50
C VAL A 211 14.40 16.08 19.40
N ASP A 212 14.47 15.92 20.72
CA ASP A 212 14.16 16.98 21.71
C ASP A 212 15.24 18.07 21.85
N SER A 213 16.27 18.04 21.00
CA SER A 213 17.41 18.94 21.04
C SER A 213 17.77 19.41 19.64
N THR A 214 18.17 20.68 19.54
CA THR A 214 18.76 21.27 18.33
C THR A 214 20.30 21.31 18.39
N ASP A 215 20.91 20.73 19.43
CA ASP A 215 22.36 20.61 19.54
C ASP A 215 22.89 19.67 18.45
N GLN A 216 23.79 20.16 17.60
CA GLN A 216 24.38 19.39 16.51
C GLN A 216 25.08 18.13 17.02
N ALA A 217 25.69 18.15 18.20
CA ALA A 217 26.33 16.97 18.74
C ALA A 217 25.32 15.87 19.11
N VAL A 218 24.08 16.23 19.51
CA VAL A 218 22.99 15.27 19.75
C VAL A 218 22.50 14.70 18.41
N LEU A 219 22.27 15.57 17.43
CA LEU A 219 21.84 15.18 16.09
C LEU A 219 22.87 14.26 15.41
N ASP A 220 24.17 14.56 15.51
CA ASP A 220 25.23 13.73 14.94
C ASP A 220 25.28 12.34 15.60
N ARG A 221 25.02 12.25 16.92
CA ARG A 221 24.96 10.96 17.62
C ARG A 221 23.77 10.12 17.17
N VAL A 222 22.59 10.71 17.07
CA VAL A 222 21.40 10.01 16.58
C VAL A 222 21.58 9.61 15.11
N ARG A 223 22.19 10.48 14.27
CA ARG A 223 22.56 10.14 12.88
C ARG A 223 23.51 8.95 12.81
N ALA A 224 24.53 8.90 13.68
CA ALA A 224 25.45 7.77 13.73
C ALA A 224 24.74 6.45 14.09
N VAL A 225 23.68 6.47 14.90
CA VAL A 225 22.84 5.29 15.15
C VAL A 225 22.09 4.90 13.88
N ILE A 226 21.43 5.85 13.20
CA ILE A 226 20.72 5.59 11.92
C ILE A 226 21.62 4.87 10.92
N ASP A 227 22.88 5.30 10.81
CA ASP A 227 23.85 4.74 9.86
C ASP A 227 24.20 3.26 10.12
N THR A 228 23.88 2.73 11.31
CA THR A 228 24.04 1.31 11.67
C THR A 228 22.80 0.46 11.40
N THR A 229 21.68 1.07 11.06
CA THR A 229 20.38 0.40 10.86
C THR A 229 20.05 0.17 9.38
N ALA A 230 18.90 -0.46 9.12
CA ALA A 230 18.33 -0.56 7.78
C ALA A 230 18.05 0.82 7.12
N PHE A 231 17.99 1.90 7.89
CA PHE A 231 17.63 3.25 7.44
C PHE A 231 18.82 4.14 7.03
N ARG A 232 20.05 3.62 7.04
CA ARG A 232 21.26 4.41 6.75
C ARG A 232 21.19 5.21 5.43
N ASP A 233 20.57 4.62 4.40
CA ASP A 233 20.45 5.15 3.05
C ASP A 233 19.06 5.76 2.77
N THR A 234 18.21 5.86 3.80
CA THR A 234 16.83 6.36 3.72
C THR A 234 16.81 7.89 3.76
N THR A 235 15.83 8.47 3.07
CA THR A 235 15.57 9.92 3.11
C THR A 235 15.11 10.33 4.51
N LEU A 236 15.74 11.32 5.12
CA LEU A 236 15.40 11.78 6.47
C LEU A 236 14.55 13.06 6.45
N HIS A 237 13.59 13.12 7.38
CA HIS A 237 12.75 14.28 7.66
C HIS A 237 12.65 14.56 9.17
N GLY A 238 11.96 15.65 9.54
CA GLY A 238 11.78 16.07 10.92
C GLY A 238 12.94 16.91 11.43
N SER A 239 13.61 16.47 12.50
CA SER A 239 14.77 17.16 13.07
C SER A 239 15.98 17.23 12.13
N TYR A 240 16.03 16.34 11.13
CA TYR A 240 16.98 16.40 10.02
C TYR A 240 16.22 17.01 8.84
N GLY A 241 16.30 18.33 8.66
CA GLY A 241 15.54 19.02 7.61
C GLY A 241 15.78 18.39 6.24
N ASN A 242 14.72 18.18 5.45
CA ASN A 242 14.66 17.42 4.17
C ASN A 242 16.02 17.03 3.61
N GLY A 243 16.61 16.01 4.23
CA GLY A 243 17.94 15.56 3.88
C GLY A 243 17.82 14.76 2.60
N ALA A 244 18.25 15.33 1.48
CA ALA A 244 18.54 14.52 0.31
C ALA A 244 19.48 13.39 0.73
N LYS A 245 19.32 12.21 0.09
CA LYS A 245 20.25 11.09 0.22
C LYS A 245 21.70 11.61 0.25
N PRO A 246 22.59 11.07 1.10
CA PRO A 246 24.01 11.43 1.05
C PRO A 246 24.59 11.31 -0.36
#